data_AF-A0A1T5AMW9-F1
#
_entry.id   AF-A0A1T5AMW9-F1
#
_cell.length_a   1.000
_cell.length_b   1.000
_cell.length_c   1.000
_cell.angle_alpha   90.00
_cell.angle_beta   90.00
_cell.angle_gamma   90.00
#
_symmetry.space_group_name_H-M   'P 1'
#
loop_
_entity.id
_entity.type
_entity.pdbx_description
1 polymer ?
#
loop_
_entity_poly.entity_id
_entity_poly.type
_entity_poly.pdbx_seq_one_letter_code
_entity_poly.pdbx_strand_id
1 'polypeptide(L)'
;MRSLLLATIKVYWFIIPRNKRRKCIFRHSCSKFVFDVTRREGFMAGSRALLFRMRNCNGHFDIITDHGSGERKMYLKGGVVVGETEIAERLL
;
A
#
# COMPACT_ATOMS: atom_id res chain seq x y z
N MET A 1 -8.80 -21.92 -9.04
CA MET A 1 -7.77 -22.05 -8.00
C MET A 1 -7.69 -20.76 -7.20
N ARG A 2 -8.30 -20.70 -6.01
CA ARG A 2 -8.43 -19.47 -5.20
C ARG A 2 -7.13 -19.20 -4.42
N SER A 3 -6.17 -18.61 -5.13
CA SER A 3 -5.07 -17.75 -4.68
C SER A 3 -4.30 -18.18 -3.41
N LEU A 4 -3.25 -19.01 -3.59
CA LEU A 4 -2.19 -19.23 -2.58
C LEU A 4 -1.74 -17.93 -1.90
N LEU A 5 -1.71 -16.83 -2.64
CA LEU A 5 -1.38 -15.48 -2.14
C LEU A 5 -2.28 -15.04 -0.97
N LEU A 6 -3.58 -15.31 -1.04
CA LEU A 6 -4.53 -14.98 0.03
C LEU A 6 -4.30 -15.85 1.27
N ALA A 7 -3.97 -17.12 1.06
CA ALA A 7 -3.65 -18.05 2.15
C ALA A 7 -2.37 -17.59 2.88
N THR A 8 -1.31 -17.26 2.13
CA THR A 8 -0.06 -16.75 2.70
C THR A 8 -0.28 -15.45 3.48
N ILE A 9 -1.09 -14.52 2.97
CA ILE A 9 -1.41 -13.27 3.68
C ILE A 9 -2.18 -13.54 4.98
N LYS A 10 -3.14 -14.47 4.96
CA LYS A 10 -3.89 -14.86 6.17
C LYS A 10 -2.98 -15.50 7.22
N VAL A 11 -2.10 -16.41 6.83
CA VAL A 11 -1.11 -17.02 7.73
C VAL A 11 -0.19 -15.95 8.30
N TYR A 12 0.30 -15.02 7.47
CA TYR A 12 1.08 -13.88 7.92
C TYR A 12 0.32 -13.01 8.94
N TRP A 13 -0.99 -12.78 8.75
CA TRP A 13 -1.80 -12.04 9.71
C TRP A 13 -2.04 -12.76 11.03
N PHE A 14 -2.10 -14.09 10.99
CA PHE A 14 -2.20 -14.93 12.18
C PHE A 14 -0.90 -14.89 13.00
N ILE A 15 0.25 -14.91 12.32
CA ILE A 15 1.56 -14.88 12.98
C ILE A 15 1.92 -13.47 13.48
N ILE A 16 1.66 -12.43 12.69
CA ILE A 16 2.07 -11.06 13.01
C ILE A 16 0.86 -10.17 13.29
N PRO A 17 0.58 -9.85 14.58
CA PRO A 17 -0.54 -8.99 14.96
C PRO A 17 -0.34 -7.57 14.42
N ARG A 18 -1.45 -6.87 14.16
CA ARG A 18 -1.44 -5.53 13.54
C ARG A 18 -0.50 -4.54 14.23
N ASN A 19 -0.42 -4.57 15.56
CA ASN A 19 0.39 -3.65 16.36
C ASN A 19 1.90 -3.85 16.20
N LYS A 20 2.36 -5.04 15.74
CA LYS A 20 3.78 -5.32 15.50
C LYS A 20 4.20 -5.09 14.04
N ARG A 21 3.28 -4.69 13.16
CA ARG A 21 3.57 -4.46 11.74
C ARG A 21 4.26 -3.11 11.56
N ARG A 22 5.18 -3.03 10.60
CA ARG A 22 5.89 -1.78 10.26
C ARG A 22 4.88 -0.70 9.87
N LYS A 23 5.15 0.55 10.28
CA LYS A 23 4.36 1.72 9.90
C LYS A 23 4.48 1.94 8.39
N CYS A 24 3.39 1.78 7.65
CA CYS A 24 3.37 1.98 6.20
C CYS A 24 3.31 3.48 5.87
N ILE A 25 3.79 3.87 4.69
CA ILE A 25 3.62 5.24 4.15
C ILE A 25 2.24 5.42 3.50
N PHE A 26 1.58 4.31 3.18
CA PHE A 26 0.24 4.28 2.63
C PHE A 26 -0.82 3.98 3.71
N ARG A 27 -2.06 4.42 3.47
CA ARG A 27 -3.23 4.22 4.35
C ARG A 27 -3.50 2.75 4.67
N HIS A 28 -3.33 1.89 3.68
CA HIS A 28 -3.41 0.45 3.85
C HIS A 28 -2.03 -0.19 3.75
N SER A 29 -1.74 -1.09 4.71
CA SER A 29 -0.53 -1.93 4.68
C SER A 29 -0.46 -2.74 3.39
N CYS A 30 0.76 -3.02 2.90
CA CYS A 30 0.98 -3.77 1.66
C CYS A 30 0.19 -5.09 1.63
N SER A 31 0.21 -5.85 2.74
CA SER A 31 -0.54 -7.12 2.83
C SER A 31 -2.06 -6.95 2.70
N LYS A 32 -2.64 -5.89 3.26
CA LYS A 32 -4.08 -5.57 3.15
C LYS A 32 -4.43 -5.13 1.73
N PHE A 33 -3.65 -4.21 1.17
CA PHE A 33 -3.86 -3.73 -0.19
C PHE A 33 -3.83 -4.88 -1.20
N VAL A 34 -2.79 -5.71 -1.14
CA VAL A 34 -2.65 -6.87 -2.01
C VAL A 34 -3.77 -7.89 -1.80
N PHE A 35 -4.20 -8.13 -0.56
CA PHE A 35 -5.34 -9.00 -0.27
C PHE A 35 -6.63 -8.48 -0.91
N ASP A 36 -6.93 -7.19 -0.75
CA ASP A 36 -8.15 -6.56 -1.26
C ASP A 36 -8.16 -6.55 -2.80
N VAL A 37 -7.04 -6.18 -3.44
CA VAL A 37 -6.86 -6.25 -4.91
C VAL A 37 -6.98 -7.69 -5.39
N THR A 38 -6.28 -8.64 -4.76
CA THR A 38 -6.35 -10.06 -5.14
C THR A 38 -7.77 -10.61 -5.04
N ARG A 39 -8.55 -10.16 -4.06
CA ARG A 39 -9.94 -10.57 -3.85
C ARG A 39 -10.88 -9.97 -4.89
N ARG A 40 -10.67 -8.72 -5.31
CA ARG A 40 -11.53 -8.01 -6.27
C ARG A 40 -11.19 -8.32 -7.73
N GLU A 41 -9.90 -8.32 -8.07
CA GLU A 41 -9.40 -8.35 -9.44
C GLU A 41 -8.63 -9.64 -9.78
N GLY A 42 -8.41 -10.51 -8.80
CA GLY A 42 -7.76 -11.81 -8.98
C GLY A 42 -6.25 -11.79 -8.75
N PHE A 43 -5.63 -12.97 -8.88
CA PHE A 43 -4.24 -13.22 -8.52
C PHE A 43 -3.23 -12.36 -9.29
N MET A 44 -3.43 -12.16 -10.60
CA MET A 44 -2.50 -11.38 -11.43
C MET A 44 -2.46 -9.90 -11.00
N ALA A 45 -3.62 -9.30 -10.74
CA ALA A 45 -3.71 -7.93 -10.23
C ALA A 45 -3.06 -7.83 -8.85
N GLY A 46 -3.30 -8.81 -7.97
CA GLY A 46 -2.65 -8.92 -6.67
C GLY A 46 -1.12 -8.91 -6.74
N SER A 47 -0.55 -9.73 -7.62
CA SER A 47 0.91 -9.80 -7.82
C SER A 47 1.49 -8.48 -8.37
N ARG A 48 0.80 -7.83 -9.32
CA ARG A 48 1.20 -6.50 -9.81
C ARG A 48 1.14 -5.44 -8.72
N ALA A 49 0.08 -5.44 -7.91
CA ALA A 49 -0.07 -4.56 -6.76
C ALA A 49 1.05 -4.77 -5.73
N LEU A 50 1.45 -6.02 -5.47
CA LEU A 50 2.55 -6.35 -4.58
C LEU A 50 3.89 -5.80 -5.12
N LEU A 51 4.20 -6.05 -6.39
CA LEU A 51 5.41 -5.55 -7.03
C LEU A 51 5.47 -4.02 -7.02
N PHE A 52 4.36 -3.36 -7.33
CA PHE A 52 4.23 -1.91 -7.25
C PHE A 52 4.55 -1.41 -5.83
N ARG A 53 3.94 -2.02 -4.80
CA ARG A 53 4.20 -1.64 -3.41
C ARG A 53 5.64 -1.93 -2.99
N MET A 54 6.25 -3.02 -3.42
CA MET A 54 7.65 -3.33 -3.10
C MET A 54 8.63 -2.32 -3.69
N ARG A 55 8.34 -1.80 -4.89
CA ARG A 55 9.18 -0.77 -5.54
C ARG A 55 8.99 0.62 -4.93
N ASN A 56 7.76 0.94 -4.52
CA ASN A 56 7.39 2.29 -4.09
C ASN A 56 7.36 2.49 -2.56
N CYS A 57 7.25 1.43 -1.76
CA CYS A 57 7.25 1.53 -0.29
C CYS A 57 8.67 1.67 0.27
N ASN A 58 9.40 2.67 -0.20
CA ASN A 58 10.69 3.07 0.35
C ASN A 58 10.51 4.33 1.23
N GLY A 59 11.44 4.58 2.15
CA GLY A 59 11.37 5.74 3.05
C GLY A 59 11.66 7.09 2.38
N HIS A 60 11.87 7.13 1.07
CA HIS A 60 12.18 8.33 0.30
C HIS A 60 10.93 8.73 -0.50
N PHE A 61 10.13 9.59 0.12
CA PHE A 61 8.93 10.17 -0.48
C PHE A 61 8.82 11.64 -0.04
N ASP A 62 8.27 12.47 -0.91
CA ASP A 62 7.98 13.87 -0.63
C ASP A 62 6.47 14.08 -0.57
N ILE A 63 5.99 14.84 0.40
CA ILE A 63 4.57 15.22 0.48
C ILE A 63 4.48 16.70 0.15
N ILE A 64 3.74 17.02 -0.90
CA ILE A 64 3.55 18.37 -1.39
C ILE A 64 2.06 18.70 -1.30
N THR A 65 1.73 19.85 -0.72
CA THR A 65 0.38 20.39 -0.73
C THR A 65 0.18 21.19 -2.00
N ASP A 66 -0.85 20.86 -2.77
CA ASP A 66 -1.26 21.63 -3.92
C ASP A 66 -1.87 22.97 -3.44
N HIS A 67 -1.27 24.10 -3.81
CA HIS A 67 -1.76 25.42 -3.40
C HIS A 67 -3.07 25.82 -4.09
N GLY A 68 -3.45 25.16 -5.20
CA GLY A 68 -4.70 25.42 -5.90
C GLY A 68 -5.88 24.65 -5.31
N SER A 69 -5.71 23.33 -5.09
CA SER A 69 -6.79 22.47 -4.55
C SER A 69 -6.76 22.31 -3.03
N GLY A 70 -5.63 22.61 -2.37
CA GLY A 70 -5.40 22.32 -0.96
C GLY A 70 -5.12 20.84 -0.66
N GLU A 71 -5.15 19.96 -1.67
CA GLU A 71 -4.95 18.52 -1.49
C GLU A 71 -3.46 18.17 -1.36
N ARG A 72 -3.16 17.19 -0.52
CA ARG A 72 -1.81 16.66 -0.39
C ARG A 72 -1.55 15.54 -1.37
N LYS A 73 -0.40 15.60 -2.03
CA LYS A 73 0.08 14.58 -2.95
C LYS A 73 1.42 14.06 -2.46
N MET A 74 1.59 12.75 -2.47
CA MET A 74 2.85 12.11 -2.13
C MET A 74 3.56 11.67 -3.41
N TYR A 75 4.78 12.16 -3.58
CA TYR A 75 5.69 11.85 -4.66
C TYR A 75 6.62 10.75 -4.19
N LEU A 76 6.54 9.61 -4.87
CA LEU A 76 7.38 8.45 -4.61
C LEU A 76 8.62 8.55 -5.48
N LYS A 77 9.76 8.00 -5.01
CA LYS A 77 11.03 7.96 -5.77
C LYS A 77 10.90 7.44 -7.22
N GLY A 78 9.89 6.62 -7.50
CA GLY A 78 9.60 6.12 -8.85
C GLY A 78 8.93 7.11 -9.80
N GLY A 79 8.76 8.39 -9.42
CA GLY A 79 8.01 9.39 -10.17
C GLY A 79 6.49 9.19 -10.10
N VAL A 80 6.02 8.31 -9.20
CA VAL A 80 4.60 8.03 -9.02
C VAL A 80 4.03 8.99 -8.01
N VAL A 81 2.92 9.62 -8.38
CA VAL A 81 2.16 10.52 -7.50
C VAL A 81 0.95 9.77 -6.95
N VAL A 82 0.79 9.78 -5.63
CA VAL A 82 -0.39 9.24 -4.96
C VAL A 82 -1.13 10.35 -4.23
N GLY A 83 -2.47 10.28 -4.29
CA GLY A 83 -3.33 11.29 -3.67
C GLY A 83 -3.44 11.10 -2.15
N GLU A 84 -3.98 12.12 -1.49
CA GLU A 84 -4.14 12.20 -0.03
C GLU A 84 -4.84 10.98 0.58
N THR A 85 -5.86 10.45 -0.09
CA THR A 85 -6.64 9.29 0.38
C THR A 85 -5.83 8.01 0.49
N GLU A 86 -4.71 7.91 -0.24
CA GLU A 86 -3.81 6.77 -0.21
C GLU A 86 -2.65 6.93 0.78
N ILE A 87 -2.41 8.15 1.27
CA ILE A 87 -1.36 8.47 2.24
C ILE A 87 -1.78 7.97 3.63
N ALA A 88 -0.81 7.46 4.40
CA ALA A 88 -1.06 7.08 5.78
C ALA A 88 -1.47 8.30 6.63
N GLU A 89 -2.55 8.18 7.41
CA GLU A 89 -3.07 9.27 8.26
C GLU A 89 -2.01 9.87 9.21
N ARG A 90 -0.98 9.11 9.58
CA ARG A 90 0.14 9.60 10.41
C ARG A 90 1.11 10.56 9.70
N LEU A 91 1.00 10.67 8.37
CA LEU A 91 1.83 11.52 7.49
C LEU A 91 1.04 12.70 6.93
N LEU A 92 -0.26 12.72 7.22
CA LEU A 92 -1.18 13.84 7.05
C LEU A 92 -1.27 14.59 8.39
#